data_AF-A0A1S1R5B7-F1
#
_entry.id   AF-A0A1S1R5B7-F1
#
_cell.length_a   1.000
_cell.length_b   1.000
_cell.length_c   1.000
_cell.angle_alpha   90.00
_cell.angle_beta   90.00
_cell.angle_gamma   90.00
#
_symmetry.space_group_name_H-M   'P 1'
#
loop_
_entity.id
_entity.type
_entity.pdbx_description
1 polymer ?
#
loop_
_entity_poly.entity_id
_entity_poly.type
_entity_poly.pdbx_seq_one_letter_code
_entity_poly.pdbx_strand_id
1 'polypeptide(L)'
;MRRNRFWTAQALMGPRPVGDPGARVREVSIARPPAMKEFYCGAIIPGCEARFVAGTEDELLGAVNTHARVDHSMADVPAELVDQVRQGIRDAEPASLND
;
A
#
# COMPACT_ATOMS: atom_id res chain seq x y z
N MET A 1 -28.37 36.76 38.35
CA MET A 1 -27.14 37.49 38.69
C MET A 1 -26.10 36.50 39.21
N ARG A 2 -24.91 36.52 38.61
CA ARG A 2 -23.74 35.66 38.90
C ARG A 2 -23.47 35.50 40.40
N ARG A 3 -23.09 34.28 40.79
CA ARG A 3 -22.19 34.05 41.94
C ARG A 3 -21.34 32.81 41.67
N ASN A 4 -20.21 33.11 41.06
CA ASN A 4 -18.96 32.36 40.98
C ASN A 4 -18.82 31.24 42.03
N ARG A 5 -18.77 29.99 41.55
CA ARG A 5 -17.94 28.96 42.17
C ARG A 5 -16.70 28.84 41.28
N PHE A 6 -15.71 29.70 41.56
CA PHE A 6 -14.37 29.50 41.02
C PHE A 6 -13.88 28.16 41.52
N TRP A 7 -13.86 27.22 40.60
CA TRP A 7 -13.29 25.91 40.74
C TRP A 7 -11.80 26.08 41.07
N THR A 8 -11.44 25.77 42.30
CA THR A 8 -10.06 25.59 42.74
C THR A 8 -9.48 24.39 41.99
N ALA A 9 -8.75 24.67 40.92
CA ALA A 9 -7.81 23.73 40.33
C ALA A 9 -6.58 24.51 39.84
N GLN A 10 -5.84 25.07 40.81
CA GLN A 10 -4.41 25.27 40.66
C GLN A 10 -3.77 23.89 40.46
N ALA A 11 -3.64 23.48 39.20
CA ALA A 11 -2.80 22.37 38.77
C ALA A 11 -2.35 22.55 37.31
N LEU A 12 -2.21 23.80 36.85
CA LEU A 12 -1.33 24.12 35.74
C LEU A 12 -0.01 24.56 36.37
N MET A 13 1.00 23.69 36.28
CA MET A 13 2.45 23.90 36.43
C MET A 13 3.09 22.67 37.12
N GLY A 14 2.85 21.47 36.58
CA GLY A 14 3.82 20.38 36.74
C GLY A 14 5.00 20.65 35.80
N PRO A 15 6.27 20.41 36.20
CA PRO A 15 7.39 20.54 35.28
C PRO A 15 7.16 19.61 34.09
N ARG A 16 7.34 20.15 32.88
CA ARG A 16 7.40 19.36 31.64
C ARG A 16 8.45 18.26 31.88
N PRO A 17 8.18 16.98 31.59
CA PRO A 17 9.23 15.99 31.62
C PRO A 17 10.30 16.45 30.64
N VAL A 18 11.51 16.72 31.15
CA VAL A 18 12.68 16.96 30.32
C VAL A 18 12.81 15.75 29.41
N GLY A 19 12.75 15.99 28.10
CA GLY A 19 12.88 14.94 27.10
C GLY A 19 14.13 14.13 27.38
N ASP A 20 13.98 12.81 27.42
CA ASP A 20 15.08 11.88 27.61
C ASP A 20 16.16 12.15 26.53
N PRO A 21 17.39 12.56 26.89
CA PRO A 21 18.46 12.82 25.92
C PRO A 21 18.95 11.54 25.23
N GLY A 22 18.44 10.37 25.64
CA GLY A 22 18.70 9.06 25.05
C GLY A 22 17.65 8.62 24.03
N ALA A 23 16.61 9.43 23.75
CA ALA A 23 15.68 9.20 22.65
C ALA A 23 16.37 9.46 21.30
N ARG A 24 17.40 8.65 20.99
CA ARG A 24 17.97 8.52 19.67
C ARG A 24 16.83 8.11 18.75
N VAL A 25 16.49 9.01 17.83
CA VAL A 25 15.62 8.75 16.70
C VAL A 25 16.12 7.45 16.09
N ARG A 26 15.34 6.39 16.24
CA ARG A 26 15.59 5.11 15.58
C ARG A 26 15.50 5.44 14.10
N GLU A 27 16.55 5.16 13.35
CA GLU A 27 16.64 5.43 11.91
C GLU A 27 15.29 5.12 11.24
N VAL A 28 14.63 6.17 10.74
CA VAL A 28 13.48 5.98 9.88
C VAL A 28 14.08 5.59 8.54
N SER A 29 14.22 4.28 8.30
CA SER A 29 14.53 3.75 6.99
C SER A 29 13.34 4.05 6.08
N ILE A 30 13.37 5.21 5.43
CA ILE A 30 12.42 5.55 4.39
C ILE A 30 12.81 4.68 3.19
N ALA A 31 12.26 3.47 3.14
CA ALA A 31 12.40 2.60 1.99
C ALA A 31 11.94 3.38 0.75
N ARG A 32 12.76 3.36 -0.31
CA ARG A 32 12.36 3.88 -1.62
C ARG A 32 10.97 3.31 -1.94
N PRO A 33 10.01 4.14 -2.41
CA PRO A 33 8.71 3.62 -2.82
C PRO A 33 8.97 2.48 -3.82
N PRO A 34 8.40 1.29 -3.59
CA PRO A 34 8.64 0.16 -4.46
C PRO A 34 8.24 0.56 -5.88
N ALA A 35 9.07 0.18 -6.86
CA ALA A 35 8.69 0.31 -8.26
C ALA A 35 7.36 -0.44 -8.43
N MET A 36 6.30 0.26 -8.83
CA MET A 36 5.02 -0.39 -9.03
C MET A 36 5.16 -1.34 -10.22
N LYS A 37 4.41 -2.42 -10.19
CA LYS A 37 4.34 -3.39 -11.28
C LYS A 37 2.95 -3.29 -11.86
N GLU A 38 2.85 -3.22 -13.19
CA GLU A 38 1.59 -3.23 -13.90
C GLU A 38 1.49 -4.42 -14.85
N PHE A 39 0.26 -4.91 -15.05
CA PHE A 39 -0.05 -5.98 -15.98
C PHE A 39 -1.43 -5.79 -16.61
N TYR A 40 -1.54 -6.15 -17.88
CA TYR A 40 -2.80 -6.10 -18.64
C TYR A 40 -3.22 -7.50 -19.08
N CYS A 41 -4.34 -7.99 -18.54
CA CYS A 41 -4.85 -9.34 -18.83
C CYS A 41 -5.19 -9.53 -20.31
N GLY A 42 -5.62 -8.47 -20.98
CA GLY A 42 -5.91 -8.48 -22.41
C GLY A 42 -4.72 -8.75 -23.33
N ALA A 43 -3.49 -8.72 -22.80
CA ALA A 43 -2.31 -9.17 -23.53
C ALA A 43 -2.29 -10.71 -23.72
N ILE A 44 -2.98 -11.45 -22.87
CA ILE A 44 -3.04 -12.92 -22.89
C ILE A 44 -4.42 -13.40 -23.36
N ILE A 45 -5.49 -12.82 -22.79
CA ILE A 45 -6.87 -13.22 -23.10
C ILE A 45 -7.52 -12.13 -23.96
N PRO A 46 -7.73 -12.36 -25.27
CA PRO A 46 -8.37 -11.36 -26.13
C PRO A 46 -9.79 -11.06 -25.62
N GLY A 47 -10.09 -9.78 -25.42
CA GLY A 47 -11.39 -9.31 -24.91
C GLY A 47 -11.44 -9.09 -23.40
N CYS A 48 -10.38 -9.39 -22.64
CA CYS A 48 -10.29 -9.01 -21.23
C CYS A 48 -9.63 -7.63 -21.08
N GLU A 49 -10.32 -6.68 -20.45
CA GLU A 49 -9.82 -5.31 -20.25
C GLU A 49 -9.19 -5.08 -18.86
N ALA A 50 -9.07 -6.14 -18.05
CA ALA A 50 -8.57 -6.03 -16.69
C ALA A 50 -7.09 -5.58 -16.64
N ARG A 51 -6.83 -4.57 -15.80
CA ARG A 51 -5.49 -4.04 -15.49
C ARG A 51 -5.22 -4.18 -14.01
N PHE A 52 -4.02 -4.63 -13.68
CA PHE A 52 -3.57 -4.82 -12.30
C PHE A 52 -2.34 -3.96 -12.08
N VAL A 53 -2.27 -3.30 -10.92
CA VAL A 53 -1.10 -2.56 -10.46
C VAL A 53 -0.85 -2.97 -9.02
N ALA A 54 0.38 -3.34 -8.68
CA ALA A 54 0.76 -3.72 -7.33
C ALA A 54 2.19 -3.28 -6.99
N GLY A 55 2.56 -3.27 -5.71
CA GLY A 55 3.92 -2.92 -5.30
C GLY A 55 4.95 -4.02 -5.57
N THR A 56 4.48 -5.25 -5.76
CA THR A 56 5.32 -6.43 -6.00
C THR A 56 4.71 -7.35 -7.04
N GLU A 57 5.55 -8.20 -7.64
CA GLU A 57 5.10 -9.23 -8.58
C GLU A 57 4.14 -10.24 -7.91
N ASP A 58 4.45 -10.71 -6.70
CA ASP A 58 3.60 -11.67 -5.97
C ASP A 58 2.19 -11.13 -5.71
N GLU A 59 2.06 -9.87 -5.30
CA GLU A 59 0.75 -9.21 -5.11
C GLU A 59 -0.02 -9.14 -6.43
N LEU A 60 0.67 -8.81 -7.52
CA LEU A 60 0.07 -8.75 -8.84
C LEU A 60 -0.40 -10.13 -9.31
N LEU A 61 0.41 -11.18 -9.13
CA LEU A 61 0.05 -12.56 -9.46
C LEU A 61 -1.14 -13.05 -8.63
N GLY A 62 -1.21 -12.68 -7.34
CA GLY A 62 -2.35 -12.97 -6.47
C GLY A 62 -3.65 -12.33 -6.97
N ALA A 63 -3.58 -11.07 -7.42
CA ALA A 63 -4.70 -10.35 -8.00
C ALA A 63 -5.16 -10.98 -9.34
N VAL A 64 -4.21 -11.33 -10.22
CA VAL A 64 -4.48 -12.01 -11.50
C VAL A 64 -5.14 -13.37 -11.28
N ASN A 65 -4.64 -14.18 -10.34
CA ASN A 65 -5.24 -15.48 -10.01
C ASN A 65 -6.67 -15.34 -9.48
N THR A 66 -6.95 -14.31 -8.66
CA THR A 66 -8.30 -14.03 -8.18
C THR A 66 -9.22 -13.67 -9.34
N HIS A 67 -8.78 -12.80 -10.24
CA HIS A 67 -9.53 -12.43 -11.43
C HIS A 67 -9.79 -13.61 -12.37
N ALA A 68 -8.80 -14.46 -12.63
CA ALA A 68 -8.96 -15.65 -13.45
C ALA A 68 -10.05 -16.60 -12.89
N ARG A 69 -10.14 -16.72 -11.57
CA ARG A 69 -11.17 -17.53 -10.90
C ARG A 69 -12.57 -16.93 -11.02
N VAL A 70 -12.69 -15.61 -10.87
CA VAL A 70 -13.99 -14.92 -10.83
C VAL A 70 -14.56 -14.68 -12.23
N ASP A 71 -13.76 -14.10 -13.13
CA ASP A 71 -14.22 -13.70 -14.47
C ASP A 71 -14.13 -14.85 -15.49
N HIS A 72 -13.13 -15.71 -15.35
CA HIS A 72 -12.87 -16.79 -16.32
C HIS A 72 -13.25 -18.18 -15.81
N SER A 73 -13.76 -18.30 -14.57
CA SER A 73 -14.04 -19.59 -13.91
C SER A 73 -12.86 -20.57 -13.97
N MET A 74 -11.63 -20.04 -14.03
CA MET A 74 -10.41 -20.81 -14.13
C MET A 74 -9.98 -21.21 -12.72
N ALA A 75 -10.30 -22.45 -12.32
CA ALA A 75 -10.00 -22.95 -10.98
C ALA A 75 -8.49 -23.13 -10.73
N ASP A 76 -7.75 -23.48 -11.80
CA ASP A 76 -6.31 -23.67 -11.79
C ASP A 76 -5.68 -22.89 -12.95
N VAL A 77 -4.67 -22.07 -12.63
CA VAL A 77 -3.91 -21.30 -13.61
C VAL A 77 -2.62 -22.07 -13.89
N PRO A 78 -2.42 -22.61 -15.10
CA PRO A 78 -1.24 -23.42 -15.37
C PRO A 78 0.04 -22.59 -15.27
N ALA A 79 1.15 -23.23 -14.87
CA ALA A 79 2.43 -22.55 -14.64
C ALA A 79 2.95 -21.80 -15.88
N GLU A 80 2.66 -22.29 -17.09
CA GLU A 80 2.99 -21.59 -18.34
C GLU A 80 2.28 -20.24 -18.47
N LEU A 81 1.06 -20.11 -17.94
CA LEU A 81 0.29 -18.88 -17.99
C LEU A 81 0.84 -17.90 -16.96
N VAL A 82 1.24 -18.39 -15.79
CA VAL A 82 1.95 -17.59 -14.79
C VAL A 82 3.26 -17.03 -15.35
N ASP A 83 4.01 -17.84 -16.10
CA ASP A 83 5.24 -17.38 -16.74
C ASP A 83 4.97 -16.33 -17.81
N GLN A 84 3.93 -16.51 -18.64
CA GLN A 84 3.49 -15.50 -19.61
C GLN A 84 3.05 -14.20 -18.92
N VAL A 85 2.33 -14.29 -17.79
CA VAL A 85 1.96 -13.13 -16.99
C VAL A 85 3.22 -12.41 -16.53
N ARG A 86 4.19 -13.13 -15.94
CA ARG A 86 5.47 -12.58 -15.48
C ARG A 86 6.24 -11.86 -16.58
N GLN A 87 6.33 -12.46 -17.77
CA GLN A 87 6.96 -11.83 -18.94
C GLN A 87 6.23 -10.57 -19.41
N GLY A 88 4.92 -10.48 -19.17
CA GLY A 88 4.09 -9.33 -19.49
C GLY A 88 4.09 -8.22 -18.43
N ILE A 89 4.68 -8.45 -17.26
CA ILE A 89 4.75 -7.45 -16.19
C ILE A 89 5.68 -6.32 -16.60
N ARG A 90 5.22 -5.09 -16.41
CA ARG A 90 6.02 -3.89 -16.64
C ARG A 90 6.24 -3.14 -15.35
N ASP A 91 7.40 -2.50 -15.25
CA ASP A 91 7.65 -1.52 -14.21
C ASP A 91 6.83 -0.26 -14.50
N ALA A 92 5.88 0.02 -13.63
CA ALA A 92 5.17 1.28 -13.56
C ALA A 92 5.92 2.22 -12.61
N GLU A 93 6.25 3.41 -13.10
CA GLU A 93 6.72 4.48 -12.22
C GLU A 93 5.65 4.74 -11.16
N PRO A 94 5.98 4.66 -9.85
CA PRO A 94 5.02 4.97 -8.81
C PRO A 94 4.57 6.41 -9.01
N ALA A 95 3.28 6.62 -9.30
CA ALA A 95 2.65 7.92 -9.60
C ALA A 95 3.34 9.08 -8.86
N SER A 96 4.33 9.68 -9.53
CA SER A 96 5.12 10.77 -8.97
C SER A 96 4.71 12.02 -9.72
N LEU A 97 3.76 12.75 -9.11
CA LEU A 97 3.56 14.20 -9.03
C LEU A 97 2.09 14.63 -9.22
N ASN A 98 1.48 15.03 -8.10
CA ASN A 98 0.46 16.07 -7.89
C ASN A 98 -0.89 16.01 -8.63
N ASP A 99 -1.96 15.74 -7.88
CA ASP A 99 -3.15 16.61 -7.83
C ASP A 99 -3.59 16.80 -6.36
#